data_AF-A0A0S7XTD6-F1
#
_entry.id   AF-A0A0S7XTD6-F1
#
_cell.length_a   1.000
_cell.length_b   1.000
_cell.length_c   1.000
_cell.angle_alpha   90.00
_cell.angle_beta   90.00
_cell.angle_gamma   90.00
#
_symmetry.space_group_name_H-M   'P 1'
#
loop_
_entity.id
_entity.type
_entity.pdbx_description
1 polymer ?
#
loop_
_entity_poly.entity_id
_entity_poly.type
_entity_poly.pdbx_seq_one_letter_code
_entity_poly.pdbx_strand_id
1 'polypeptide(L)'
;MDVNNLRKLYGRLRGIKDVISVQHSIHADVGEDYNNTVESISKIVDEDLNSFKLSQVPHQSEHRGPFYVSDDIRPKLMQLLTYLEYGYNLSQSVIEIGSLYNSITDEELKGRCSDILTAPSNFDRVINQATLVLEDKIRKKSKITESLEGVRLVNKVLNTDISKTILKISDSEDEHQGICHICRGIMQAFRNPTHHHILDKYTREEALKVCAFIDDILHLIDDAEIKN
;
A
#
# COMPACT_ATOMS: atom_id res chain seq x y z
N MET A 1 1.99 24.87 -6.10
CA MET A 1 0.82 23.96 -6.18
C MET A 1 0.60 23.28 -4.84
N ASP A 2 -0.56 23.48 -4.22
CA ASP A 2 -0.94 22.85 -2.94
C ASP A 2 -1.48 21.43 -3.18
N VAL A 3 -0.57 20.46 -3.18
CA VAL A 3 -0.88 19.04 -3.46
C VAL A 3 -1.86 18.45 -2.45
N ASN A 4 -1.85 18.91 -1.19
CA ASN A 4 -2.74 18.38 -0.17
C ASN A 4 -4.18 18.84 -0.40
N ASN A 5 -4.39 20.11 -0.75
CA ASN A 5 -5.73 20.58 -1.11
C ASN A 5 -6.19 20.00 -2.47
N LEU A 6 -5.27 19.80 -3.42
CA LEU A 6 -5.58 19.10 -4.67
C LEU A 6 -6.10 17.67 -4.41
N ARG A 7 -5.46 16.92 -3.50
CA ARG A 7 -5.91 15.57 -3.09
C ARG A 7 -7.29 15.57 -2.44
N LYS A 8 -7.62 16.56 -1.61
CA LYS A 8 -8.96 16.68 -1.00
C LYS A 8 -10.04 16.89 -2.06
N LEU A 9 -9.79 17.78 -3.02
CA LEU A 9 -10.71 18.03 -4.13
C LEU A 9 -10.83 16.82 -5.07
N TYR A 10 -9.73 16.13 -5.32
CA TYR A 10 -9.73 14.86 -6.04
C TYR A 10 -10.59 13.80 -5.34
N GLY A 11 -10.47 13.66 -4.01
CA GLY A 11 -11.35 12.81 -3.21
C GLY A 11 -12.83 13.18 -3.32
N ARG A 12 -13.14 14.48 -3.37
CA ARG A 12 -14.51 14.98 -3.59
C ARG A 12 -15.07 14.56 -4.96
N LEU A 13 -14.26 14.68 -6.03
CA LEU A 13 -14.64 14.20 -7.37
C LEU A 13 -14.90 12.68 -7.38
N ARG A 14 -14.13 11.89 -6.63
CA ARG A 14 -14.37 10.44 -6.47
C ARG A 14 -15.70 10.16 -5.76
N GLY A 15 -16.04 10.91 -4.71
CA GLY A 15 -17.34 10.81 -4.06
C GLY A 15 -18.50 11.10 -5.01
N ILE A 16 -18.38 12.15 -5.85
CA ILE A 16 -19.38 12.46 -6.88
C ILE A 16 -19.51 11.29 -7.88
N LYS A 17 -18.38 10.71 -8.29
CA LYS A 17 -18.36 9.53 -9.19
C LYS A 17 -19.17 8.37 -8.60
N ASP A 18 -19.02 8.10 -7.32
CA ASP A 18 -19.73 6.99 -6.66
C ASP A 18 -21.25 7.24 -6.64
N VAL A 19 -21.69 8.48 -6.37
CA VAL A 19 -23.11 8.87 -6.39
C VAL A 19 -23.74 8.69 -7.78
N ILE A 20 -23.09 9.22 -8.83
CA ILE A 20 -23.63 9.15 -10.21
C ILE A 20 -23.55 7.75 -10.84
N SER A 21 -22.85 6.82 -10.20
CA SER A 21 -22.76 5.42 -10.64
C SER A 21 -23.97 4.60 -10.22
N VAL A 22 -24.68 5.03 -9.18
CA VAL A 22 -25.84 4.31 -8.63
C VAL A 22 -27.18 5.03 -8.88
N GLN A 23 -27.15 6.33 -9.17
CA GLN A 23 -28.35 7.13 -9.47
C GLN A 23 -28.37 7.57 -10.93
N HIS A 24 -29.53 7.48 -11.59
CA HIS A 24 -29.69 7.95 -12.98
C HIS A 24 -29.81 9.47 -13.07
N SER A 25 -30.35 10.12 -12.03
CA SER A 25 -30.40 11.57 -11.90
C SER A 25 -29.97 11.99 -10.50
N ILE A 26 -29.32 13.14 -10.42
CA ILE A 26 -28.84 13.73 -9.18
C ILE A 26 -29.40 15.15 -9.05
N HIS A 27 -29.58 15.60 -7.82
CA HIS A 27 -30.05 16.95 -7.55
C HIS A 27 -29.01 17.99 -8.00
N ALA A 28 -29.47 19.20 -8.35
CA ALA A 28 -28.63 20.22 -8.97
C ALA A 28 -27.42 20.65 -8.12
N ASP A 29 -27.53 20.57 -6.80
CA ASP A 29 -26.45 20.85 -5.85
C ASP A 29 -25.21 19.97 -6.08
N VAL A 30 -25.37 18.72 -6.49
CA VAL A 30 -24.24 17.85 -6.83
C VAL A 30 -23.53 18.30 -8.11
N GLY A 31 -24.28 18.79 -9.11
CA GLY A 31 -23.72 19.34 -10.33
C GLY A 31 -23.03 20.70 -10.11
N GLU A 32 -23.61 21.55 -9.26
CA GLU A 32 -22.98 22.78 -8.79
C GLU A 32 -21.70 22.48 -8.01
N ASP A 33 -21.73 21.47 -7.13
CA ASP A 33 -20.56 21.03 -6.39
C ASP A 33 -19.42 20.56 -7.31
N TYR A 34 -19.76 19.79 -8.34
CA TYR A 34 -18.81 19.43 -9.38
C TYR A 34 -18.16 20.66 -10.01
N ASN A 35 -18.95 21.63 -10.50
CA ASN A 35 -18.43 22.84 -11.14
C ASN A 35 -17.56 23.70 -10.21
N ASN A 36 -17.98 23.84 -8.95
CA ASN A 36 -17.20 24.55 -7.92
C ASN A 36 -15.88 23.83 -7.60
N THR A 37 -15.90 22.50 -7.62
CA THR A 37 -14.70 21.67 -7.45
C THR A 37 -13.74 21.86 -8.64
N VAL A 38 -14.24 21.84 -9.89
CA VAL A 38 -13.42 22.14 -11.08
C VAL A 38 -12.74 23.50 -10.98
N GLU A 39 -13.47 24.53 -10.56
CA GLU A 39 -12.92 25.88 -10.42
C GLU A 39 -11.85 25.98 -9.31
N SER A 40 -12.09 25.29 -8.19
CA SER A 40 -11.12 25.23 -7.09
C SER A 40 -9.83 24.52 -7.53
N ILE A 41 -9.96 23.45 -8.31
CA ILE A 41 -8.82 22.73 -8.88
C ILE A 41 -8.06 23.62 -9.86
N SER A 42 -8.77 24.29 -10.79
CA SER A 42 -8.19 25.24 -11.76
C SER A 42 -7.30 26.29 -11.09
N LYS A 43 -7.74 26.85 -9.96
CA LYS A 43 -6.95 27.80 -9.16
C LYS A 43 -5.71 27.19 -8.51
N ILE A 44 -5.75 25.91 -8.12
CA ILE A 44 -4.62 25.22 -7.46
C ILE A 44 -3.56 24.80 -8.48
N VAL A 45 -3.99 24.34 -9.64
CA VAL A 45 -3.11 23.85 -10.70
C VAL A 45 -2.64 24.97 -11.63
N ASP A 46 -3.25 26.15 -11.56
CA ASP A 46 -2.95 27.32 -12.40
C ASP A 46 -3.16 27.05 -13.90
N GLU A 47 -4.25 26.34 -14.23
CA GLU A 47 -4.65 26.02 -15.60
C GLU A 47 -6.14 26.30 -15.83
N ASP A 48 -6.53 26.61 -17.07
CA ASP A 48 -7.93 26.76 -17.45
C ASP A 48 -8.60 25.39 -17.62
N LEU A 49 -9.48 25.05 -16.67
CA LEU A 49 -10.25 23.80 -16.67
C LEU A 49 -11.73 24.00 -17.02
N ASN A 50 -12.12 25.14 -17.59
CA ASN A 50 -13.52 25.43 -17.92
C ASN A 50 -14.13 24.43 -18.90
N SER A 51 -13.31 23.79 -19.74
CA SER A 51 -13.74 22.72 -20.65
C SER A 51 -14.30 21.49 -19.92
N PHE A 52 -13.94 21.28 -18.65
CA PHE A 52 -14.46 20.21 -17.82
C PHE A 52 -15.78 20.57 -17.13
N LYS A 53 -16.14 21.85 -17.00
CA LYS A 53 -17.41 22.26 -16.35
C LYS A 53 -18.63 21.75 -17.12
N LEU A 54 -19.72 21.50 -16.39
CA LEU A 54 -21.04 21.24 -16.96
C LEU A 54 -21.54 22.52 -17.63
N SER A 55 -21.86 22.43 -18.92
CA SER A 55 -22.34 23.56 -19.72
C SER A 55 -23.87 23.63 -19.82
N GLN A 56 -24.57 22.58 -19.40
CA GLN A 56 -26.03 22.55 -19.41
C GLN A 56 -26.58 23.09 -18.09
N VAL A 57 -27.69 23.82 -18.17
CA VAL A 57 -28.49 24.24 -17.01
C VAL A 57 -29.24 23.00 -16.50
N PRO A 58 -29.41 22.80 -15.18
CA PRO A 58 -30.12 21.64 -14.67
C PRO A 58 -31.55 21.57 -15.23
N HIS A 59 -32.01 20.36 -15.50
CA HIS A 59 -33.38 20.09 -15.88
C HIS A 59 -34.33 20.48 -14.75
N GLN A 60 -35.51 20.99 -15.12
CA GLN A 60 -36.53 21.38 -14.17
C GLN A 60 -37.54 20.26 -13.97
N SER A 61 -37.93 19.99 -12.71
CA SER A 61 -39.02 19.08 -12.37
C SER A 61 -39.93 19.73 -11.33
N GLU A 62 -41.24 19.76 -11.60
CA GLU A 62 -42.24 20.27 -10.65
C GLU A 62 -42.26 19.51 -9.32
N HIS A 63 -41.84 18.24 -9.31
CA HIS A 63 -41.96 17.35 -8.15
C HIS A 63 -40.64 17.09 -7.42
N ARG A 64 -39.49 17.28 -8.09
CA ARG A 64 -38.16 16.88 -7.58
C ARG A 64 -37.15 18.02 -7.54
N GLY A 65 -37.54 19.23 -7.95
CA GLY A 65 -36.63 20.36 -8.07
C GLY A 65 -35.67 20.21 -9.26
N PRO A 66 -34.67 21.11 -9.38
CA PRO A 66 -33.70 21.09 -10.46
C PRO A 66 -32.73 19.89 -10.32
N PHE A 67 -32.42 19.22 -11.42
CA PHE A 67 -31.59 18.02 -11.43
C PHE A 67 -30.72 17.90 -12.69
N TYR A 68 -29.67 17.09 -12.61
CA TYR A 68 -28.87 16.66 -13.75
C TYR A 68 -29.08 15.16 -14.03
N VAL A 69 -29.00 14.75 -15.30
CA VAL A 69 -28.88 13.33 -15.64
C VAL A 69 -27.41 12.94 -15.42
N SER A 70 -27.19 11.82 -14.75
CA SER A 70 -25.83 11.34 -14.43
C SER A 70 -24.96 11.13 -15.67
N ASP A 71 -25.58 10.77 -16.81
CA ASP A 71 -24.90 10.57 -18.08
C ASP A 71 -24.33 11.87 -18.68
N ASP A 72 -24.86 13.04 -18.29
CA ASP A 72 -24.31 14.33 -18.73
C ASP A 72 -23.03 14.70 -17.97
N ILE A 73 -22.92 14.24 -16.72
CA ILE A 73 -21.80 14.55 -15.83
C ILE A 73 -20.67 13.54 -16.01
N ARG A 74 -21.01 12.26 -16.16
CA ARG A 74 -20.07 11.13 -16.13
C ARG A 74 -18.89 11.32 -17.09
N PRO A 75 -19.04 11.72 -18.37
CA PRO A 75 -17.91 11.85 -19.28
C PRO A 75 -16.93 12.95 -18.83
N LYS A 76 -17.46 14.12 -18.41
CA LYS A 76 -16.66 15.26 -17.94
C LYS A 76 -15.90 14.93 -16.66
N LEU A 77 -16.57 14.29 -15.72
CA LEU A 77 -15.97 13.83 -14.47
C LEU A 77 -14.85 12.81 -14.71
N MET A 78 -15.09 11.81 -15.57
CA MET A 78 -14.08 10.80 -15.87
C MET A 78 -12.85 11.40 -16.56
N GLN A 79 -13.05 12.29 -17.54
CA GLN A 79 -11.94 12.99 -18.20
C GLN A 79 -11.13 13.83 -17.21
N LEU A 80 -11.80 14.56 -16.31
CA LEU A 80 -11.11 15.36 -15.28
C LEU A 80 -10.35 14.48 -14.29
N LEU A 81 -10.96 13.39 -13.80
CA LEU A 81 -10.28 12.42 -12.94
C LEU A 81 -9.02 11.90 -13.64
N THR A 82 -9.13 11.42 -14.88
CA THR A 82 -7.99 10.93 -15.66
C THR A 82 -6.91 12.00 -15.86
N TYR A 83 -7.29 13.24 -16.21
CA TYR A 83 -6.35 14.35 -16.34
C TYR A 83 -5.59 14.61 -15.03
N LEU A 84 -6.27 14.57 -13.89
CA LEU A 84 -5.65 14.77 -12.57
C LEU A 84 -4.77 13.58 -12.15
N GLU A 85 -5.22 12.37 -12.46
CA GLU A 85 -4.48 11.14 -12.19
C GLU A 85 -3.15 11.13 -12.96
N TYR A 86 -3.14 11.44 -14.26
CA TYR A 86 -1.93 11.44 -15.07
C TYR A 86 -1.09 12.71 -14.92
N GLY A 87 -1.72 13.89 -14.94
CA GLY A 87 -1.02 15.18 -14.91
C GLY A 87 -0.41 15.50 -13.55
N TYR A 88 -1.02 15.00 -12.47
CA TYR A 88 -0.65 15.38 -11.10
C TYR A 88 -0.38 14.18 -10.19
N ASN A 89 -0.32 12.99 -10.77
CA ASN A 89 0.01 11.74 -10.11
C ASN A 89 -0.85 11.41 -8.88
N LEU A 90 -2.15 11.70 -8.96
CA LEU A 90 -3.06 11.60 -7.81
C LEU A 90 -3.60 10.18 -7.55
N SER A 91 -3.48 9.25 -8.50
CA SER A 91 -3.92 7.84 -8.35
C SER A 91 -2.80 6.82 -8.16
N GLN A 92 -1.55 7.11 -8.57
CA GLN A 92 -0.48 6.11 -8.54
C GLN A 92 -0.28 5.53 -7.15
N SER A 93 -0.31 6.36 -6.09
CA SER A 93 -0.11 5.87 -4.73
C SER A 93 -1.17 4.85 -4.28
N VAL A 94 -2.41 4.90 -4.76
CA VAL A 94 -3.47 3.96 -4.34
C VAL A 94 -3.44 2.66 -5.14
N ILE A 95 -3.22 2.75 -6.46
CA ILE A 95 -3.19 1.58 -7.35
C ILE A 95 -1.90 0.77 -7.12
N GLU A 96 -0.76 1.43 -6.93
CA GLU A 96 0.53 0.78 -6.66
C GLU A 96 0.54 0.07 -5.31
N ILE A 97 -0.06 0.66 -4.28
CA ILE A 97 -0.22 0.02 -2.96
C ILE A 97 -1.10 -1.24 -3.08
N GLY A 98 -2.21 -1.17 -3.82
CA GLY A 98 -3.06 -2.34 -4.05
C GLY A 98 -2.33 -3.46 -4.78
N SER A 99 -1.53 -3.13 -5.80
CA SER A 99 -0.75 -4.11 -6.55
C SER A 99 0.33 -4.76 -5.68
N LEU A 100 1.08 -3.98 -4.91
CA LEU A 100 2.13 -4.49 -4.03
C LEU A 100 1.56 -5.30 -2.86
N TYR A 101 0.40 -4.92 -2.33
CA TYR A 101 -0.30 -5.72 -1.34
C TYR A 101 -0.77 -7.06 -1.90
N ASN A 102 -1.27 -7.06 -3.14
CA ASN A 102 -1.71 -8.28 -3.80
C ASN A 102 -0.55 -9.21 -4.21
N SER A 103 0.67 -8.68 -4.35
CA SER A 103 1.85 -9.50 -4.64
C SER A 103 2.40 -10.24 -3.42
N ILE A 104 1.96 -9.91 -2.20
CA ILE A 104 2.29 -10.69 -0.99
C ILE A 104 1.50 -12.01 -1.05
N THR A 105 2.24 -13.10 -1.04
CA THR A 105 1.72 -14.46 -1.29
C THR A 105 1.81 -15.38 -0.08
N ASP A 106 2.65 -15.09 0.93
CA ASP A 106 2.65 -15.82 2.18
C ASP A 106 1.39 -15.48 3.00
N GLU A 107 0.54 -16.48 3.21
CA GLU A 107 -0.76 -16.31 3.85
C GLU A 107 -0.66 -15.93 5.34
N GLU A 108 0.36 -16.41 6.07
CA GLU A 108 0.55 -16.04 7.47
C GLU A 108 1.01 -14.57 7.60
N LEU A 109 1.98 -14.16 6.77
CA LEU A 109 2.45 -12.78 6.69
C LEU A 109 1.30 -11.84 6.32
N LYS A 110 0.57 -12.17 5.25
CA LYS A 110 -0.57 -11.40 4.78
C LYS A 110 -1.64 -11.29 5.87
N GLY A 111 -2.03 -12.41 6.46
CA GLY A 111 -3.04 -12.46 7.52
C GLY A 111 -2.70 -11.60 8.73
N ARG A 112 -1.42 -11.57 9.17
CA ARG A 112 -0.97 -10.79 10.33
C ARG A 112 -0.73 -9.30 10.05
N CYS A 113 -0.55 -8.91 8.79
CA CYS A 113 -0.23 -7.52 8.43
C CYS A 113 -1.41 -6.75 7.83
N SER A 114 -2.45 -7.43 7.34
CA SER A 114 -3.54 -6.82 6.55
C SER A 114 -4.35 -5.77 7.32
N ASP A 115 -4.73 -6.06 8.55
CA ASP A 115 -5.49 -5.15 9.41
C ASP A 115 -4.67 -3.89 9.76
N ILE A 116 -3.37 -4.05 9.98
CA ILE A 116 -2.47 -2.94 10.29
C ILE A 116 -2.19 -2.10 9.04
N LEU A 117 -2.00 -2.72 7.88
CA LEU A 117 -1.78 -2.02 6.61
C LEU A 117 -2.99 -1.19 6.18
N THR A 118 -4.20 -1.61 6.55
CA THR A 118 -5.45 -0.87 6.29
C THR A 118 -5.76 0.19 7.37
N ALA A 119 -5.03 0.19 8.49
CA ALA A 119 -5.16 1.18 9.55
C ALA A 119 -4.69 2.59 9.10
N PRO A 120 -5.14 3.66 9.77
CA PRO A 120 -4.73 5.03 9.44
C PRO A 120 -3.28 5.36 9.84
N SER A 121 -2.70 4.68 10.83
CA SER A 121 -1.36 4.93 11.39
C SER A 121 -0.78 3.72 12.14
N ASN A 122 0.40 3.87 12.76
CA ASN A 122 1.15 2.83 13.51
C ASN A 122 1.73 1.73 12.60
N PHE A 123 2.38 2.14 11.51
CA PHE A 123 2.92 1.21 10.51
C PHE A 123 4.22 0.51 10.94
N ASP A 124 4.86 0.95 12.03
CA ASP A 124 5.93 0.21 12.70
C ASP A 124 5.47 -1.17 13.17
N ARG A 125 4.19 -1.33 13.52
CA ARG A 125 3.59 -2.61 13.89
C ARG A 125 3.59 -3.61 12.72
N VAL A 126 3.46 -3.15 11.47
CA VAL A 126 3.56 -4.03 10.29
C VAL A 126 4.96 -4.64 10.22
N ILE A 127 5.99 -3.81 10.38
CA ILE A 127 7.39 -4.25 10.34
C ILE A 127 7.68 -5.25 11.48
N ASN A 128 7.17 -4.96 12.68
CA ASN A 128 7.27 -5.88 13.82
C ASN A 128 6.62 -7.23 13.51
N GLN A 129 5.38 -7.25 12.99
CA GLN A 129 4.70 -8.50 12.65
C GLN A 129 5.39 -9.25 11.51
N ALA A 130 5.80 -8.56 10.44
CA ALA A 130 6.46 -9.19 9.31
C ALA A 130 7.78 -9.86 9.72
N THR A 131 8.61 -9.16 10.51
CA THR A 131 9.87 -9.73 11.01
C THR A 131 9.66 -10.88 12.01
N LEU A 132 8.57 -10.85 12.79
CA LEU A 132 8.18 -11.95 13.66
C LEU A 132 7.79 -13.21 12.86
N VAL A 133 7.04 -13.05 11.75
CA VAL A 133 6.70 -14.18 10.86
C VAL A 133 7.95 -14.80 10.26
N LEU A 134 8.90 -13.99 9.78
CA LEU A 134 10.19 -14.47 9.31
C LEU A 134 10.96 -15.26 10.38
N GLU A 135 11.04 -14.72 11.61
CA GLU A 135 11.71 -15.39 12.72
C GLU A 135 11.06 -16.75 13.05
N ASP A 136 9.73 -16.78 13.08
CA ASP A 136 8.95 -17.98 13.37
C ASP A 136 9.09 -19.05 12.27
N LYS A 137 9.07 -18.66 11.00
CA LYS A 137 9.32 -19.56 9.86
C LYS A 137 10.72 -20.18 9.91
N ILE A 138 11.75 -19.38 10.13
CA ILE A 138 13.15 -19.87 10.27
C ILE A 138 13.24 -20.90 11.40
N ARG A 139 12.60 -20.62 12.54
CA ARG A 139 12.56 -21.53 13.69
C ARG A 139 11.86 -22.84 13.37
N LYS A 140 10.65 -22.78 12.81
CA LYS A 140 9.85 -23.96 12.45
C LYS A 140 10.57 -24.83 11.42
N LYS A 141 11.16 -24.21 10.38
CA LYS A 141 11.86 -24.91 9.29
C LYS A 141 13.13 -25.60 9.78
N SER A 142 13.92 -24.94 10.64
CA SER A 142 15.19 -25.49 11.17
C SER A 142 15.03 -26.58 12.21
N LYS A 143 13.82 -26.75 12.79
CA LYS A 143 13.50 -27.78 13.80
C LYS A 143 14.40 -27.75 15.04
N ILE A 144 15.06 -26.62 15.31
CA ILE A 144 15.86 -26.49 16.52
C ILE A 144 14.95 -26.46 17.76
N THR A 145 15.40 -27.08 18.84
CA THR A 145 14.67 -27.08 20.13
C THR A 145 15.12 -25.96 21.06
N GLU A 146 16.23 -25.29 20.73
CA GLU A 146 16.76 -24.17 21.50
C GLU A 146 15.83 -22.94 21.40
N SER A 147 15.56 -22.31 22.54
CA SER A 147 14.80 -21.05 22.60
C SER A 147 15.71 -19.86 22.27
N LEU A 148 16.11 -19.75 20.99
CA LEU A 148 16.91 -18.65 20.46
C LEU A 148 16.02 -17.63 19.76
N GLU A 149 16.29 -16.33 19.86
CA GLU A 149 15.48 -15.30 19.20
C GLU A 149 16.32 -14.30 18.40
N GLY A 150 15.68 -13.62 17.46
CA GLY A 150 16.28 -12.60 16.60
C GLY A 150 17.59 -13.04 15.96
N VAL A 151 18.64 -12.23 16.13
CA VAL A 151 19.97 -12.48 15.53
C VAL A 151 20.61 -13.78 16.03
N ARG A 152 20.33 -14.21 17.27
CA ARG A 152 20.91 -15.44 17.82
C ARG A 152 20.35 -16.66 17.10
N LEU A 153 19.05 -16.65 16.81
CA LEU A 153 18.40 -17.67 15.99
C LEU A 153 19.02 -17.69 14.59
N VAL A 154 19.03 -16.53 13.92
CA VAL A 154 19.51 -16.42 12.55
C VAL A 154 20.95 -16.91 12.42
N ASN A 155 21.88 -16.47 13.27
CA ASN A 155 23.29 -16.90 13.18
C ASN A 155 23.52 -18.40 13.41
N LYS A 156 22.63 -19.04 14.19
CA LYS A 156 22.70 -20.49 14.46
C LYS A 156 22.17 -21.27 13.26
N VAL A 157 21.08 -20.82 12.67
CA VAL A 157 20.34 -21.54 11.63
C VAL A 157 20.89 -21.26 10.23
N LEU A 158 21.22 -20.00 9.96
CA LEU A 158 21.71 -19.46 8.69
C LEU A 158 23.15 -18.98 8.90
N ASN A 159 24.08 -19.93 8.91
CA ASN A 159 25.49 -19.62 9.10
C ASN A 159 26.13 -19.28 7.74
N THR A 160 26.98 -18.25 7.70
CA THR A 160 27.70 -17.87 6.48
C THR A 160 28.67 -18.94 5.99
N ASP A 161 29.05 -19.88 6.86
CA ASP A 161 29.80 -21.08 6.48
C ASP A 161 28.79 -22.22 6.21
N ILE A 162 28.64 -22.62 4.93
CA ILE A 162 27.70 -23.67 4.50
C ILE A 162 27.91 -24.99 5.25
N SER A 163 29.11 -25.30 5.74
CA SER A 163 29.37 -26.52 6.51
C SER A 163 28.73 -26.50 7.90
N LYS A 164 28.44 -25.31 8.44
CA LYS A 164 27.86 -25.09 9.77
C LYS A 164 26.40 -24.66 9.72
N THR A 165 25.87 -24.34 8.55
CA THR A 165 24.49 -23.90 8.37
C THR A 165 23.51 -25.06 8.56
N ILE A 166 22.37 -24.79 9.20
CA ILE A 166 21.28 -25.78 9.37
C ILE A 166 20.34 -25.69 8.17
N LEU A 167 20.05 -24.48 7.70
CA LEU A 167 19.26 -24.23 6.51
C LEU A 167 20.17 -23.74 5.40
N LYS A 168 20.43 -24.60 4.42
CA LYS A 168 21.19 -24.26 3.23
C LYS A 168 20.24 -23.60 2.22
N ILE A 169 20.48 -22.31 1.94
CA ILE A 169 19.66 -21.52 1.01
C ILE A 169 20.11 -21.68 -0.45
N SER A 170 21.42 -21.78 -0.69
CA SER A 170 21.99 -21.92 -2.03
C SER A 170 23.22 -22.83 -1.98
N ASP A 171 23.54 -23.47 -3.11
CA ASP A 171 24.80 -24.20 -3.31
C ASP A 171 25.98 -23.25 -3.61
N SER A 172 25.69 -21.99 -3.98
CA SER A 172 26.70 -20.94 -4.13
C SER A 172 27.03 -20.33 -2.77
N GLU A 173 28.30 -20.42 -2.35
CA GLU A 173 28.75 -19.89 -1.06
C GLU A 173 28.50 -18.38 -0.95
N ASP A 174 28.78 -17.61 -2.01
CA ASP A 174 28.61 -16.15 -2.03
C ASP A 174 27.14 -15.75 -1.89
N GLU A 175 26.25 -16.46 -2.59
CA GLU A 175 24.81 -16.21 -2.54
C GLU A 175 24.25 -16.60 -1.16
N HIS A 176 24.64 -17.77 -0.63
CA HIS A 176 24.24 -18.22 0.69
C HIS A 176 24.67 -17.22 1.76
N GLN A 177 25.94 -16.78 1.71
CA GLN A 177 26.48 -15.78 2.62
C GLN A 177 25.71 -14.46 2.51
N GLY A 178 25.41 -14.00 1.30
CA GLY A 178 24.62 -12.79 1.05
C GLY A 178 23.26 -12.85 1.72
N ILE A 179 22.53 -13.95 1.55
CA ILE A 179 21.20 -14.13 2.15
C ILE A 179 21.28 -14.23 3.67
N CYS A 180 22.31 -14.91 4.22
CA CYS A 180 22.54 -14.94 5.67
C CYS A 180 22.72 -13.53 6.25
N HIS A 181 23.49 -12.67 5.56
CA HIS A 181 23.68 -11.28 5.97
C HIS A 181 22.41 -10.45 5.84
N ILE A 182 21.59 -10.68 4.81
CA ILE A 182 20.27 -10.03 4.67
C ILE A 182 19.37 -10.40 5.84
N CYS A 183 19.20 -11.69 6.14
CA CYS A 183 18.37 -12.14 7.27
C CYS A 183 18.86 -11.55 8.61
N ARG A 184 20.18 -11.54 8.83
CA ARG A 184 20.77 -10.93 10.02
C ARG A 184 20.53 -9.42 10.07
N GLY A 185 20.71 -8.74 8.95
CA GLY A 185 20.46 -7.32 8.78
C GLY A 185 19.01 -6.96 9.06
N ILE A 186 18.05 -7.76 8.59
CA ILE A 186 16.62 -7.58 8.86
C ILE A 186 16.35 -7.60 10.37
N MET A 187 16.90 -8.58 11.09
CA MET A 187 16.71 -8.67 12.53
C MET A 187 17.31 -7.48 13.29
N GLN A 188 18.49 -7.01 12.85
CA GLN A 188 19.17 -5.88 13.50
C GLN A 188 18.56 -4.52 13.18
N ALA A 189 18.19 -4.29 11.92
CA ALA A 189 17.75 -2.99 11.43
C ALA A 189 16.25 -2.75 11.62
N PHE A 190 15.43 -3.80 11.61
CA PHE A 190 13.98 -3.69 11.68
C PHE A 190 13.43 -4.29 12.98
N ARG A 191 13.61 -5.60 13.19
CA ARG A 191 13.01 -6.33 14.34
C ARG A 191 13.41 -5.70 15.66
N ASN A 192 14.72 -5.55 15.92
CA ASN A 192 15.22 -5.04 17.19
C ASN A 192 14.67 -3.62 17.50
N PRO A 193 14.77 -2.62 16.60
CA PRO A 193 14.18 -1.31 16.84
C PRO A 193 12.68 -1.33 17.07
N THR A 194 11.89 -2.01 16.23
CA THR A 194 10.42 -2.00 16.34
C THR A 194 9.89 -2.83 17.52
N HIS A 195 10.73 -3.65 18.14
CA HIS A 195 10.37 -4.42 19.33
C HIS A 195 10.75 -3.71 20.63
N HIS A 196 11.73 -2.79 20.58
CA HIS A 196 12.20 -2.04 21.74
C HIS A 196 11.69 -0.59 21.78
N HIS A 197 11.25 -0.06 20.64
CA HIS A 197 10.83 1.34 20.49
C HIS A 197 9.57 1.45 19.64
N ILE A 198 8.71 2.40 19.98
CA ILE A 198 7.60 2.85 19.12
C ILE A 198 8.19 3.81 18.09
N LEU A 199 7.99 3.53 16.80
CA LEU A 199 8.63 4.26 15.71
C LEU A 199 7.60 4.87 14.76
N ASP A 200 7.11 6.07 15.07
CA ASP A 200 6.07 6.74 14.26
C ASP A 200 6.62 7.44 13.00
N LYS A 201 7.72 6.92 12.44
CA LYS A 201 8.37 7.48 11.25
C LYS A 201 7.98 6.77 9.95
N TYR A 202 7.42 5.55 10.05
CA TYR A 202 7.11 4.73 8.88
C TYR A 202 5.77 5.11 8.30
N THR A 203 5.73 5.31 6.99
CA THR A 203 4.51 5.42 6.21
C THR A 203 3.95 4.03 5.87
N ARG A 204 2.67 3.97 5.46
CA ARG A 204 2.04 2.74 4.94
C ARG A 204 2.84 2.12 3.80
N GLU A 205 3.29 2.96 2.88
CA GLU A 205 4.00 2.53 1.68
C GLU A 205 5.36 1.90 2.03
N GLU A 206 6.12 2.51 2.93
CA GLU A 206 7.39 1.96 3.42
C GLU A 206 7.19 0.63 4.14
N ALA A 207 6.18 0.57 5.03
CA ALA A 207 5.84 -0.67 5.71
C ALA A 207 5.42 -1.78 4.74
N LEU A 208 4.67 -1.45 3.69
CA LEU A 208 4.27 -2.40 2.67
C LEU A 208 5.47 -2.90 1.85
N LYS A 209 6.41 -2.01 1.49
CA LYS A 209 7.66 -2.39 0.81
C LYS A 209 8.50 -3.36 1.65
N VAL A 210 8.63 -3.09 2.95
CA VAL A 210 9.33 -4.00 3.87
C VAL A 210 8.59 -5.34 3.97
N CYS A 211 7.26 -5.31 4.06
CA CYS A 211 6.44 -6.52 4.12
C CYS A 211 6.61 -7.38 2.85
N ALA A 212 6.50 -6.78 1.66
CA ALA A 212 6.71 -7.47 0.40
C ALA A 212 8.14 -8.02 0.25
N PHE A 213 9.16 -7.27 0.68
CA PHE A 213 10.53 -7.80 0.70
C PHE A 213 10.67 -9.00 1.65
N ILE A 214 10.00 -8.98 2.81
CA ILE A 214 10.00 -10.13 3.72
C ILE A 214 9.30 -11.33 3.08
N ASP A 215 8.24 -11.15 2.30
CA ASP A 215 7.59 -12.21 1.51
C ASP A 215 8.59 -12.92 0.60
N ASP A 216 9.42 -12.16 -0.13
CA ASP A 216 10.47 -12.72 -0.99
C ASP A 216 11.48 -13.56 -0.19
N ILE A 217 11.87 -13.09 1.00
CA ILE A 217 12.78 -13.84 1.88
C ILE A 217 12.11 -15.10 2.42
N LEU A 218 10.81 -15.06 2.75
CA LEU A 218 10.08 -16.24 3.22
C LEU A 218 10.10 -17.37 2.19
N HIS A 219 9.95 -17.07 0.90
CA HIS A 219 10.08 -18.07 -0.17
C HIS A 219 11.45 -18.73 -0.19
N LEU A 220 12.53 -17.95 -0.01
CA LEU A 220 13.88 -18.49 0.10
C LEU A 220 14.06 -19.42 1.31
N ILE A 221 13.42 -19.09 2.44
CA ILE A 221 13.45 -19.95 3.65
C ILE A 221 12.62 -21.22 3.45
N ASP A 222 11.49 -21.12 2.75
CA ASP A 222 10.63 -22.27 2.46
C ASP A 222 11.30 -23.25 1.48
N ASP A 223 12.09 -22.75 0.52
CA ASP A 223 12.87 -23.56 -0.43
C ASP A 223 14.18 -24.11 0.16
N ALA A 224 14.61 -23.60 1.32
CA ALA A 224 15.86 -24.02 1.96
C ALA A 224 15.93 -25.52 2.28
N GLU A 225 17.10 -26.12 2.02
CA GLU A 225 17.39 -27.50 2.38
C GLU A 225 17.83 -27.60 3.85
N ILE A 226 17.23 -28.52 4.60
CA ILE A 226 17.64 -28.83 5.98
C ILE A 226 18.88 -29.74 5.91
N LYS A 227 20.03 -29.22 6.35
CA LYS A 227 21.24 -30.02 6.55
C LYS A 227 21.18 -30.70 7.90
N ASN A 228 21.24 -32.03 7.88
CA ASN A 228 21.35 -32.86 9.08
C ASN A 228 22.79 -32.94 9.58
#